data_AF-A0A7K3KQ89-F1
#
_entry.id   AF-A0A7K3KQ89-F1
#
_cell.length_a   1.000
_cell.length_b   1.000
_cell.length_c   1.000
_cell.angle_alpha   90.00
_cell.angle_beta   90.00
_cell.angle_gamma   90.00
#
_symmetry.space_group_name_H-M   'P 1'
#
loop_
_entity.id
_entity.type
_entity.pdbx_description
1 polymer ?
#
loop_
_entity_poly.entity_id
_entity_poly.type
_entity_poly.pdbx_seq_one_letter_code
_entity_poly.pdbx_strand_id
1 'polypeptide(L)'
;QLEMENCQGMVPIIGTSKEITEDDVMQTVQNALMRGVVPEREIISVETTEFTVDDFTGISDPRGMFGVRLGMRGIIYTGPKTLVHNIRKVVERAGLIVDNLVIAPLAMSHYVLSEGEREFGTVMIDLGAGQTTVSSVRDQQLKFAHTSPEGGDYVTRDISTVLNTSLSEAEDLKLNYGE
;
A
#
# COMPACT_ATOMS: atom_id res chain seq x y z
N GLN A 1 6.34 -10.85 2.47
CA GLN A 1 6.22 -9.85 1.39
C GLN A 1 4.88 -9.14 1.52
N LEU A 2 4.67 -7.99 0.86
CA LEU A 2 3.35 -7.35 0.77
C LEU A 2 2.38 -8.29 0.05
N GLU A 3 1.16 -8.41 0.55
CA GLU A 3 0.07 -9.12 -0.15
C GLU A 3 -1.14 -8.20 -0.30
N MET A 4 -1.85 -8.40 -1.40
CA MET A 4 -3.02 -7.63 -1.80
C MET A 4 -4.18 -8.60 -1.98
N GLU A 5 -5.24 -8.42 -1.21
CA GLU A 5 -6.39 -9.31 -1.21
C GLU A 5 -7.67 -8.51 -1.40
N ASN A 6 -8.57 -9.00 -2.26
CA ASN A 6 -9.88 -8.40 -2.39
C ASN A 6 -10.67 -8.59 -1.10
N CYS A 7 -11.28 -7.50 -0.62
CA CYS A 7 -12.16 -7.52 0.52
C CYS A 7 -13.55 -7.01 0.17
N GLN A 8 -14.53 -7.46 0.94
CA GLN A 8 -15.90 -6.99 0.85
C GLN A 8 -16.51 -7.00 2.25
N GLY A 9 -17.27 -5.95 2.54
CA GLY A 9 -17.98 -5.76 3.81
C GLY A 9 -19.40 -5.32 3.53
N MET A 10 -20.32 -5.63 4.44
CA MET A 10 -21.71 -5.21 4.33
C MET A 10 -22.36 -5.06 5.69
N VAL A 11 -23.08 -3.96 5.90
CA VAL A 11 -23.84 -3.68 7.12
C VAL A 11 -25.25 -3.22 6.80
N PRO A 12 -26.24 -3.53 7.65
CA PRO A 12 -27.57 -2.95 7.55
C PRO A 12 -27.59 -1.52 8.11
N ILE A 13 -28.39 -0.63 7.50
CA ILE A 13 -28.60 0.73 8.00
C ILE A 13 -29.76 0.73 9.00
N ILE A 14 -29.44 0.97 10.28
CA ILE A 14 -30.38 0.76 11.41
C ILE A 14 -31.22 2.02 11.69
N GLY A 15 -30.77 3.21 11.28
CA GLY A 15 -31.44 4.49 11.54
C GLY A 15 -32.83 4.62 10.91
N THR A 16 -33.69 5.43 11.55
CA THR A 16 -35.04 5.77 11.05
C THR A 16 -35.01 6.61 9.78
N SER A 17 -34.03 7.50 9.65
CA SER A 17 -33.82 8.30 8.43
C SER A 17 -33.40 7.44 7.24
N LYS A 18 -32.80 6.27 7.47
CA LYS A 18 -32.15 5.43 6.43
C LYS A 18 -31.07 6.17 5.63
N GLU A 19 -30.61 7.31 6.14
CA GLU A 19 -29.50 8.07 5.58
C GLU A 19 -28.18 7.44 6.04
N ILE A 20 -27.25 7.28 5.12
CA ILE A 20 -25.94 6.70 5.37
C ILE A 20 -25.03 7.76 6.00
N THR A 21 -24.50 7.41 7.17
CA THR A 21 -23.60 8.24 7.97
C THR A 21 -22.14 7.80 7.86
N GLU A 22 -21.24 8.64 8.37
CA GLU A 22 -19.81 8.27 8.51
C GLU A 22 -19.64 7.00 9.35
N ASP A 23 -20.44 6.84 10.41
CA ASP A 23 -20.39 5.66 11.28
C ASP A 23 -20.76 4.38 10.52
N ASP A 24 -21.76 4.44 9.63
CA ASP A 24 -22.14 3.30 8.78
C ASP A 24 -21.00 2.92 7.81
N VAL A 25 -20.31 3.92 7.23
CA VAL A 25 -19.13 3.70 6.38
C VAL A 25 -18.01 3.04 7.17
N MET A 26 -17.67 3.56 8.35
CA MET A 26 -16.65 2.98 9.22
C MET A 26 -16.98 1.54 9.62
N GLN A 27 -18.24 1.25 9.99
CA GLN A 27 -18.69 -0.10 10.31
C GLN A 27 -18.59 -1.04 9.11
N THR A 28 -18.91 -0.55 7.91
CA THR A 28 -18.80 -1.33 6.66
C THR A 28 -17.35 -1.72 6.38
N VAL A 29 -16.42 -0.76 6.54
CA VAL A 29 -14.98 -1.01 6.40
C VAL A 29 -14.51 -2.01 7.46
N GLN A 30 -14.85 -1.82 8.73
CA GLN A 30 -14.51 -2.76 9.80
C GLN A 30 -15.05 -4.18 9.53
N ASN A 31 -16.27 -4.28 8.99
CA ASN A 31 -16.84 -5.56 8.57
C ASN A 31 -16.03 -6.24 7.46
N ALA A 32 -15.52 -5.47 6.50
CA ALA A 32 -14.63 -6.00 5.46
C ALA A 32 -13.32 -6.54 6.05
N LEU A 33 -12.79 -5.90 7.10
CA LEU A 33 -11.55 -6.31 7.78
C LEU A 33 -11.71 -7.55 8.69
N MET A 34 -12.95 -7.91 9.07
CA MET A 34 -13.20 -9.08 9.93
C MET A 34 -12.97 -10.43 9.23
N ARG A 35 -12.79 -10.44 7.90
CA ARG A 35 -12.39 -11.66 7.18
C ARG A 35 -10.96 -12.02 7.59
N GLY A 36 -10.80 -13.22 8.13
CA GLY A 36 -9.61 -13.65 8.87
C GLY A 36 -8.30 -13.36 8.16
N VAL A 37 -7.57 -12.39 8.68
CA VAL A 37 -6.15 -12.18 8.34
C VAL A 37 -5.39 -13.43 8.80
N VAL A 38 -4.50 -13.93 7.95
CA VAL A 38 -3.61 -15.05 8.30
C VAL A 38 -2.87 -14.71 9.61
N PRO A 39 -2.79 -15.61 10.61
CA PRO A 39 -2.29 -15.29 11.96
C PRO A 39 -0.92 -14.59 12.04
N GLU A 40 -0.06 -14.79 11.04
CA GLU A 40 1.30 -14.22 10.97
C GLU A 40 1.38 -12.87 10.25
N ARG A 41 0.23 -12.33 9.83
CA ARG A 41 0.12 -11.09 9.05
C ARG A 41 -0.64 -10.01 9.80
N GLU A 42 -0.37 -8.76 9.46
CA GLU A 42 -1.05 -7.57 9.97
C GLU A 42 -1.58 -6.77 8.77
N ILE A 43 -2.80 -6.22 8.91
CA ILE A 43 -3.36 -5.28 7.95
C ILE A 43 -2.59 -3.96 8.08
N ILE A 44 -2.02 -3.50 6.98
CA ILE A 44 -1.29 -2.23 6.90
C ILE A 44 -2.25 -1.11 6.45
N SER A 45 -3.07 -1.39 5.43
CA SER A 45 -4.00 -0.43 4.86
C SER A 45 -5.15 -1.13 4.14
N VAL A 46 -6.23 -0.39 3.89
CA VAL A 46 -7.37 -0.81 3.07
C VAL A 46 -7.72 0.32 2.11
N GLU A 47 -7.88 -0.02 0.84
CA GLU A 47 -8.32 0.92 -0.20
C GLU A 47 -9.69 0.51 -0.71
N THR A 48 -10.68 1.38 -0.53
CA THR A 48 -12.03 1.16 -1.05
C THR A 48 -12.06 1.40 -2.54
N THR A 49 -12.52 0.41 -3.30
CA THR A 49 -12.73 0.51 -4.75
C THR A 49 -14.08 1.11 -5.07
N GLU A 50 -15.12 0.62 -4.40
CA GLU A 50 -16.49 1.11 -4.59
C GLU A 50 -17.36 0.77 -3.36
N PHE A 51 -18.42 1.54 -3.20
CA PHE A 51 -19.54 1.24 -2.33
C PHE A 51 -20.74 0.74 -3.14
N THR A 52 -21.60 0.00 -2.45
CA THR A 52 -22.89 -0.45 -2.94
C THR A 52 -23.97 -0.02 -1.95
N VAL A 53 -24.98 0.69 -2.41
CA VAL A 53 -26.15 1.05 -1.59
C VAL A 53 -27.35 0.31 -2.15
N ASP A 54 -27.86 -0.64 -1.37
CA ASP A 54 -28.87 -1.61 -1.81
C ASP A 54 -28.42 -2.37 -3.09
N ASP A 55 -29.02 -2.08 -4.24
CA ASP A 55 -28.66 -2.68 -5.54
C ASP A 55 -27.84 -1.73 -6.44
N PHE A 56 -27.55 -0.51 -5.99
CA PHE A 56 -26.78 0.48 -6.74
C PHE A 56 -25.28 0.33 -6.45
N THR A 57 -24.50 -0.01 -7.48
CA THR A 57 -23.04 -0.20 -7.42
C THR A 57 -22.25 0.98 -8.00
N GLY A 58 -20.93 1.00 -7.84
CA GLY A 58 -20.05 2.02 -8.42
C GLY A 58 -20.08 3.37 -7.69
N ILE A 59 -20.50 3.38 -6.42
CA ILE A 59 -20.61 4.60 -5.63
C ILE A 59 -19.24 4.91 -5.01
N SER A 60 -18.69 6.10 -5.24
CA SER A 60 -17.41 6.52 -4.66
C SER A 60 -17.56 6.98 -3.21
N ASP A 61 -18.62 7.74 -2.90
CA ASP A 61 -18.94 8.21 -1.56
C ASP A 61 -20.45 8.02 -1.29
N PRO A 62 -20.84 7.14 -0.36
CA PRO A 62 -22.24 6.84 -0.10
C PRO A 62 -22.85 7.77 0.96
N ARG A 63 -22.07 8.68 1.57
CA ARG A 63 -22.55 9.52 2.67
C ARG A 63 -23.66 10.45 2.21
N GLY A 64 -24.75 10.50 2.98
CA GLY A 64 -25.96 11.24 2.65
C GLY A 64 -26.89 10.54 1.65
N MET A 65 -26.53 9.36 1.13
CA MET A 65 -27.46 8.53 0.36
C MET A 65 -28.45 7.83 1.29
N PHE A 66 -29.64 7.50 0.76
CA PHE A 66 -30.65 6.73 1.48
C PHE A 66 -30.58 5.26 1.06
N GLY A 67 -30.58 4.35 2.02
CA GLY A 67 -30.57 2.92 1.75
C GLY A 67 -30.83 2.06 2.99
N VAL A 68 -31.10 0.78 2.77
CA VAL A 68 -31.28 -0.19 3.86
C VAL A 68 -30.03 -1.03 4.12
N ARG A 69 -29.13 -1.13 3.13
CA ARG A 69 -27.87 -1.87 3.21
C ARG A 69 -26.74 -1.07 2.55
N LEU A 70 -25.62 -1.01 3.24
CA LEU A 70 -24.37 -0.47 2.70
C LEU A 70 -23.37 -1.61 2.57
N GLY A 71 -22.82 -1.77 1.37
CA GLY A 71 -21.73 -2.68 1.05
C GLY A 71 -20.51 -1.91 0.58
N MET A 72 -19.34 -2.56 0.67
CA MET A 72 -18.11 -2.08 0.04
C MET A 72 -17.39 -3.22 -0.68
N ARG A 73 -16.58 -2.84 -1.66
CA ARG A 73 -15.50 -3.65 -2.22
C ARG A 73 -14.21 -2.87 -2.15
N GLY A 74 -13.10 -3.56 -1.89
CA GLY A 74 -11.80 -2.93 -1.79
C GLY A 74 -10.66 -3.92 -1.84
N ILE A 75 -9.46 -3.41 -1.58
CA ILE A 75 -8.22 -4.17 -1.49
C ILE A 75 -7.67 -3.97 -0.08
N ILE A 76 -7.39 -5.07 0.61
CA ILE A 76 -6.65 -5.07 1.85
C ILE A 76 -5.18 -5.34 1.53
N TYR A 77 -4.33 -4.53 2.13
CA TYR A 77 -2.89 -4.72 2.10
C TYR A 77 -2.41 -5.29 3.41
N THR A 78 -1.74 -6.43 3.35
CA THR A 78 -1.18 -7.09 4.54
C THR A 78 0.33 -7.25 4.42
N GLY A 79 1.01 -7.32 5.55
CA GLY A 79 2.44 -7.64 5.62
C GLY A 79 2.77 -8.56 6.80
N PRO A 80 4.00 -9.11 6.85
CA PRO A 80 4.44 -9.92 7.98
C PRO A 80 4.40 -9.12 9.29
N LYS A 81 3.72 -9.64 10.29
CA LYS A 81 3.51 -8.96 11.58
C LYS A 81 4.82 -8.59 12.28
N THR A 82 5.82 -9.46 12.18
CA THR A 82 7.17 -9.24 12.74
C THR A 82 7.86 -8.03 12.11
N LEU A 83 7.73 -7.86 10.78
CA LEU A 83 8.32 -6.75 10.05
C LEU A 83 7.64 -5.43 10.42
N VAL A 84 6.30 -5.40 10.41
CA VAL A 84 5.50 -4.23 10.81
C VAL A 84 5.82 -3.81 12.25
N HIS A 85 5.89 -4.77 13.16
CA HIS A 85 6.24 -4.54 14.56
C HIS A 85 7.64 -3.94 14.71
N ASN A 86 8.64 -4.48 14.02
CA ASN A 86 10.03 -4.02 14.13
C ASN A 86 10.20 -2.59 13.61
N ILE A 87 9.54 -2.24 12.49
CA ILE A 87 9.53 -0.86 11.96
C ILE A 87 8.92 0.10 12.98
N ARG A 88 7.77 -0.26 13.58
CA ARG A 88 7.14 0.59 14.59
C ARG A 88 8.05 0.78 15.80
N LYS A 89 8.67 -0.30 16.27
CA LYS A 89 9.54 -0.29 17.45
C LYS A 89 10.79 0.57 17.27
N VAL A 90 11.41 0.60 16.08
CA VAL A 90 12.60 1.43 15.88
C VAL A 90 12.25 2.92 15.92
N VAL A 91 11.10 3.32 15.38
CA VAL A 91 10.62 4.71 15.45
C VAL A 91 10.24 5.10 16.88
N GLU A 92 9.52 4.23 17.60
CA GLU A 92 9.18 4.45 19.01
C GLU A 92 10.42 4.61 19.90
N ARG A 93 11.49 3.84 19.64
CA ARG A 93 12.77 3.96 20.36
C ARG A 93 13.47 5.29 20.13
N ALA A 94 13.19 5.97 19.03
CA ALA A 94 13.66 7.33 18.78
C ALA A 94 12.85 8.40 19.52
N GLY A 95 11.85 8.02 20.33
CA GLY A 95 10.99 8.95 21.07
C GLY A 95 9.84 9.54 20.24
N LEU A 96 9.54 8.94 19.08
CA LEU A 96 8.48 9.37 18.18
C LEU A 96 7.25 8.46 18.28
N ILE A 97 6.09 8.98 17.89
CA ILE A 97 4.85 8.21 17.80
C ILE A 97 4.58 7.92 16.33
N VAL A 98 4.35 6.64 16.00
CA VAL A 98 3.95 6.24 14.64
C VAL A 98 2.45 6.48 14.50
N ASP A 99 2.10 7.50 13.71
CA ASP A 99 0.70 7.79 13.36
C ASP A 99 0.16 6.73 12.39
N ASN A 100 0.83 6.55 11.26
CA ASN A 100 0.41 5.63 10.20
C ASN A 100 1.59 4.95 9.50
N LEU A 101 1.34 3.78 8.93
CA LEU A 101 2.27 3.08 8.02
C LEU A 101 1.73 3.15 6.61
N VAL A 102 2.57 3.54 5.66
CA VAL A 102 2.20 3.70 4.26
C VAL A 102 2.99 2.70 3.41
N ILE A 103 2.32 2.14 2.41
CA ILE A 103 2.90 1.19 1.46
C ILE A 103 3.67 1.99 0.41
N ALA A 104 4.99 1.80 0.35
CA ALA A 104 5.87 2.59 -0.53
C ALA A 104 5.41 2.63 -2.00
N PRO A 105 5.12 1.52 -2.70
CA PRO A 105 4.66 1.59 -4.10
C PRO A 105 3.33 2.32 -4.26
N LEU A 106 2.46 2.31 -3.24
CA LEU A 106 1.22 3.09 -3.26
C LEU A 106 1.53 4.58 -3.11
N ALA A 107 2.35 4.98 -2.14
CA ALA A 107 2.75 6.39 -2.00
C ALA A 107 3.46 6.92 -3.25
N MET A 108 4.38 6.14 -3.81
CA MET A 108 5.13 6.53 -5.00
C MET A 108 4.24 6.64 -6.23
N SER A 109 3.20 5.81 -6.38
CA SER A 109 2.30 5.92 -7.53
C SER A 109 1.59 7.28 -7.53
N HIS A 110 1.15 7.75 -6.38
CA HIS A 110 0.51 9.05 -6.24
C HIS A 110 1.48 10.23 -6.41
N TYR A 111 2.77 10.03 -6.10
CA TYR A 111 3.78 11.10 -6.15
C TYR A 111 4.45 11.23 -7.53
N VAL A 112 4.77 10.11 -8.16
CA VAL A 112 5.57 10.07 -9.40
C VAL A 112 4.69 10.06 -10.64
N LEU A 113 3.52 9.43 -10.58
CA LEU A 113 2.67 9.26 -11.75
C LEU A 113 1.57 10.33 -11.80
N SER A 114 1.36 10.87 -13.00
CA SER A 114 0.16 11.63 -13.33
C SER A 114 -1.11 10.76 -13.20
N GLU A 115 -2.26 11.43 -13.16
CA GLU A 115 -3.56 10.74 -13.15
C GLU A 115 -3.74 9.84 -14.39
N GLY A 116 -3.36 10.31 -15.57
CA GLY A 116 -3.45 9.51 -16.81
C GLY A 116 -2.56 8.27 -16.78
N GLU A 117 -1.34 8.38 -16.26
CA GLU A 117 -0.42 7.24 -16.12
C GLU A 117 -0.95 6.17 -15.16
N ARG A 118 -1.61 6.60 -14.08
CA ARG A 118 -2.26 5.70 -13.13
C ARG A 118 -3.55 5.09 -13.66
N GLU A 119 -4.29 5.81 -14.50
CA GLU A 119 -5.52 5.33 -15.12
C GLU A 119 -5.23 4.27 -16.20
N PHE A 120 -4.41 4.60 -17.19
CA PHE A 120 -4.19 3.74 -18.36
C PHE A 120 -3.27 2.55 -18.08
N GLY A 121 -2.43 2.65 -17.05
CA GLY A 121 -1.52 1.58 -16.68
C GLY A 121 -0.05 2.00 -16.77
N THR A 122 0.69 1.92 -15.68
CA THR A 122 2.13 2.17 -15.64
C THR A 122 2.84 1.13 -14.79
N VAL A 123 4.03 0.71 -15.23
CA VAL A 123 4.96 -0.09 -14.43
C VAL A 123 6.01 0.86 -13.86
N MET A 124 6.17 0.83 -12.54
CA MET A 124 7.20 1.57 -11.82
C MET A 124 8.28 0.61 -11.36
N ILE A 125 9.54 1.04 -11.48
CA ILE A 125 10.72 0.34 -10.98
C ILE A 125 11.44 1.29 -10.04
N ASP A 126 11.40 0.99 -8.75
CA ASP A 126 12.09 1.72 -7.68
C ASP A 126 13.41 1.01 -7.36
N LEU A 127 14.51 1.65 -7.74
CA LEU A 127 15.88 1.15 -7.58
C LEU A 127 16.46 1.66 -6.26
N GLY A 128 16.28 0.90 -5.18
CA GLY A 128 16.87 1.17 -3.88
C GLY A 128 18.30 0.65 -3.74
N ALA A 129 18.93 0.92 -2.60
CA ALA A 129 20.28 0.42 -2.28
C ALA A 129 20.30 -1.10 -2.07
N GLY A 130 19.46 -1.63 -1.17
CA GLY A 130 19.45 -3.05 -0.84
C GLY A 130 18.44 -3.90 -1.64
N GLN A 131 17.51 -3.27 -2.36
CA GLN A 131 16.45 -3.96 -3.10
C GLN A 131 15.89 -3.10 -4.23
N THR A 132 15.31 -3.76 -5.21
CA THR A 132 14.52 -3.15 -6.29
C THR A 132 13.06 -3.52 -6.13
N THR A 133 12.16 -2.55 -6.21
CA THR A 133 10.72 -2.79 -6.18
C THR A 133 10.12 -2.59 -7.57
N VAL A 134 9.39 -3.57 -8.08
CA VAL A 134 8.61 -3.45 -9.30
C VAL A 134 7.13 -3.42 -8.94
N SER A 135 6.41 -2.41 -9.40
CA SER A 135 4.97 -2.28 -9.17
C SER A 135 4.22 -1.92 -10.44
N SER A 136 2.98 -2.35 -10.58
CA SER A 136 2.09 -1.89 -11.65
C SER A 136 0.84 -1.24 -11.07
N VAL A 137 0.44 -0.13 -11.70
CA VAL A 137 -0.69 0.69 -11.29
C VAL A 137 -1.60 0.84 -12.51
N ARG A 138 -2.90 0.66 -12.35
CA ARG A 138 -3.91 0.83 -13.41
C ARG A 138 -5.28 1.14 -12.78
N ASP A 139 -6.16 1.85 -13.46
CA ASP A 139 -7.48 2.23 -12.94
C ASP A 139 -7.37 2.89 -11.56
N GLN A 140 -6.33 3.72 -11.37
CA GLN A 140 -5.98 4.39 -10.10
C GLN A 140 -5.54 3.48 -8.96
N GLN A 141 -5.38 2.17 -9.20
CA GLN A 141 -5.08 1.18 -8.16
C GLN A 141 -3.74 0.48 -8.37
N LEU A 142 -3.07 0.16 -7.27
CA LEU A 142 -1.92 -0.74 -7.28
C LEU A 142 -2.39 -2.17 -7.60
N LYS A 143 -1.99 -2.70 -8.76
CA LYS A 143 -2.36 -4.05 -9.23
C LYS A 143 -1.29 -5.10 -8.93
N PHE A 144 -0.03 -4.70 -8.86
CA PHE A 144 1.10 -5.58 -8.61
C PHE A 144 2.18 -4.85 -7.80
N ALA A 145 2.84 -5.57 -6.89
CA ALA A 145 4.03 -5.11 -6.22
C ALA A 145 4.90 -6.31 -5.85
N HIS A 146 6.16 -6.28 -6.25
CA HIS A 146 7.15 -7.30 -5.92
C HIS A 146 8.49 -6.64 -5.64
N THR A 147 9.25 -7.25 -4.75
CA THR A 147 10.56 -6.77 -4.32
C THR A 147 11.59 -7.83 -4.61
N SER A 148 12.69 -7.43 -5.22
CA SER A 148 13.83 -8.27 -5.54
C SER A 148 15.03 -7.79 -4.73
N PRO A 149 15.78 -8.68 -4.04
CA PRO A 149 16.88 -8.32 -3.14
C PRO A 149 18.17 -7.94 -3.90
N GLU A 150 18.03 -7.25 -5.03
CA GLU A 150 19.11 -6.69 -5.82
C GLU A 150 18.87 -5.18 -5.91
N GLY A 151 19.85 -4.40 -5.47
CA GLY A 151 19.81 -2.94 -5.53
C GLY A 151 21.18 -2.35 -5.81
N GLY A 152 21.31 -1.05 -5.60
CA GLY A 152 22.54 -0.30 -5.80
C GLY A 152 23.76 -0.84 -5.04
N ASP A 153 23.57 -1.55 -3.92
CA ASP A 153 24.65 -2.18 -3.15
C ASP A 153 25.40 -3.26 -3.94
N TYR A 154 24.73 -3.93 -4.89
CA TYR A 154 25.38 -4.88 -5.78
C TYR A 154 26.26 -4.16 -6.80
N VAL A 155 25.78 -3.05 -7.36
CA VAL A 155 26.58 -2.20 -8.25
C VAL A 155 27.85 -1.73 -7.52
N THR A 156 27.70 -1.22 -6.30
CA THR A 156 28.82 -0.77 -5.47
C THR A 156 29.81 -1.89 -5.17
N ARG A 157 29.31 -3.09 -4.89
CA ARG A 157 30.15 -4.27 -4.61
C ARG A 157 30.91 -4.73 -5.85
N ASP A 158 30.29 -4.69 -7.02
CA ASP A 158 30.92 -5.05 -8.28
C ASP A 158 32.02 -4.04 -8.63
N ILE A 159 31.77 -2.74 -8.47
CA ILE A 159 32.78 -1.69 -8.63
C ILE A 159 33.97 -1.92 -7.67
N SER A 160 33.68 -2.15 -6.38
CA SER A 160 34.70 -2.43 -5.36
C SER A 160 35.55 -3.64 -5.74
N THR A 161 34.92 -4.71 -6.24
CA THR A 161 35.58 -5.96 -6.62
C THR A 161 36.46 -5.79 -7.85
N VAL A 162 35.94 -5.15 -8.92
CA VAL A 162 36.64 -4.98 -10.19
C VAL A 162 37.80 -3.99 -10.07
N LEU A 163 37.61 -2.90 -9.32
CA LEU A 163 38.62 -1.85 -9.16
C LEU A 163 39.52 -2.07 -7.94
N ASN A 164 39.26 -3.12 -7.15
CA ASN A 164 39.99 -3.46 -5.92
C ASN A 164 40.11 -2.27 -4.95
N THR A 165 38.96 -1.66 -4.65
CA THR A 165 38.82 -0.47 -3.79
C THR A 165 37.85 -0.75 -2.65
N SER A 166 37.84 0.08 -1.60
CA SER A 166 36.88 -0.08 -0.49
C SER A 166 35.44 0.14 -0.96
N LEU A 167 34.44 -0.38 -0.22
CA LEU A 167 33.03 -0.13 -0.54
C LEU A 167 32.68 1.37 -0.49
N SER A 168 33.31 2.14 0.40
CA SER A 168 33.11 3.59 0.49
C SER A 168 33.60 4.29 -0.76
N GLU A 169 34.84 4.01 -1.19
CA GLU A 169 35.41 4.58 -2.41
C GLU A 169 34.65 4.12 -3.66
N ALA A 170 34.17 2.88 -3.69
CA ALA A 170 33.33 2.38 -4.78
C ALA A 170 31.97 3.11 -4.85
N GLU A 171 31.35 3.40 -3.71
CA GLU A 171 30.11 4.19 -3.65
C GLU A 171 30.38 5.62 -4.13
N ASP A 172 31.47 6.23 -3.68
CA ASP A 172 31.89 7.55 -4.13
C ASP A 172 32.14 7.57 -5.64
N LEU A 173 32.78 6.53 -6.19
CA LEU A 173 32.98 6.41 -7.63
C LEU A 173 31.64 6.28 -8.38
N LYS A 174 30.73 5.43 -7.89
CA LYS A 174 29.39 5.25 -8.47
C LYS A 174 28.61 6.56 -8.49
N LEU A 175 28.61 7.31 -7.37
CA LEU A 175 27.86 8.56 -7.25
C LEU A 175 28.47 9.71 -8.05
N ASN A 176 29.80 9.79 -8.14
CA ASN A 176 30.48 10.90 -8.81
C ASN A 176 30.75 10.67 -10.31
N TYR A 177 30.77 9.42 -10.77
CA TYR A 177 31.17 9.06 -12.14
C TYR A 177 30.29 8.01 -12.81
N GLY A 178 29.24 7.50 -12.15
CA GLY A 178 28.24 6.62 -12.76
C GLY A 178 27.25 7.43 -13.58
N GLU A 179 27.61 7.75 -14.83
CA GLU A 179 26.66 8.21 -15.86
C GLU A 179 25.90 7.04 -16.50
#